data_AF-A0AAU4LF05-F1
#
_entry.id   AF-A0AAU4LF05-F1
#
_cell.length_a   1.000
_cell.length_b   1.000
_cell.length_c   1.000
_cell.angle_alpha   90.00
_cell.angle_beta   90.00
_cell.angle_gamma   90.00
#
_symmetry.space_group_name_H-M   'P 1'
#
loop_
_entity.id
_entity.type
_entity.pdbx_description
1 polymer ?
#
loop_
_entity_poly.entity_id
_entity_poly.type
_entity_poly.pdbx_seq_one_letter_code
_entity_poly.pdbx_strand_id
1 'polypeptide(L)'
;MDEMPNGSEFGVLPVAERLRSLPEHDPNDAVENAILSRLADNWYRRATVKRREETLDDVFERDRPDFPVALLPFRNHPTYLGLDDEVKAKLLAWGWVAFNKNIMDIEQCVVNPGFSLVAKDAFDTGLDGESMAIAVTQAMVDEQYHTLMHLNASAVTRRQRGWRMPESALPLGYKARKHAHRLATAKTPEHQALVSLAFTTVAEISVNAHLDLIAEDHEIQPVNRMTAVLHNRDEYCHASIADTVAQEAWIRFTADQRDYFLAALADGMEAFAAHDFTTWARIMELLRVEGGDQMLQDIKNTSGGGRLLQDFSGLRQLCQELDVLDSLPFDWSTVKTDGP
;
A
#
# COMPACT_ATOMS: atom_id res chain seq x y z
N MET A 1 -63.03 36.90 15.87
CA MET A 1 -61.89 37.63 16.45
C MET A 1 -61.85 37.17 17.89
N ASP A 2 -60.94 36.26 18.22
CA ASP A 2 -60.66 35.90 19.61
C ASP A 2 -59.16 35.99 19.82
N GLU A 3 -58.81 36.72 20.87
CA GLU A 3 -57.46 36.93 21.39
C GLU A 3 -57.14 35.88 22.47
N MET A 4 -55.92 35.34 22.35
CA MET A 4 -54.94 35.12 23.44
C MET A 4 -55.31 34.10 24.56
N PRO A 5 -54.38 33.79 25.48
CA PRO A 5 -53.18 32.98 25.32
C PRO A 5 -53.18 31.81 26.34
N ASN A 6 -52.21 30.90 26.29
CA ASN A 6 -51.99 30.04 27.45
C ASN A 6 -50.51 29.70 27.67
N GLY A 7 -50.06 30.02 28.89
CA GLY A 7 -49.28 29.12 29.74
C GLY A 7 -47.85 28.78 29.33
N SER A 8 -46.90 29.39 30.03
CA SER A 8 -45.58 28.80 30.26
C SER A 8 -45.69 27.57 31.16
N GLU A 9 -45.02 26.48 30.83
CA GLU A 9 -44.48 25.55 31.82
C GLU A 9 -43.21 24.89 31.28
N PHE A 10 -42.10 25.09 32.01
CA PHE A 10 -40.81 24.45 31.74
C PHE A 10 -40.92 22.95 32.02
N GLY A 11 -41.10 22.16 30.96
CA GLY A 11 -40.85 20.72 30.95
C GLY A 11 -39.54 20.44 30.22
N VAL A 12 -38.57 19.81 30.90
CA VAL A 12 -37.34 19.32 30.28
C VAL A 12 -37.69 18.35 29.16
N LEU A 13 -37.43 18.73 27.90
CA LEU A 13 -37.73 17.88 26.76
C LEU A 13 -36.80 16.64 26.70
N PRO A 14 -37.30 15.48 26.24
CA PRO A 14 -36.59 14.21 26.25
C PRO A 14 -35.36 14.20 25.33
N VAL A 15 -34.42 13.28 25.57
CA VAL A 15 -33.17 13.09 24.80
C VAL A 15 -33.41 12.97 23.28
N ALA A 16 -34.57 12.50 22.84
CA ALA A 16 -34.95 12.40 21.43
C ALA A 16 -35.22 13.75 20.73
N GLU A 17 -35.46 14.82 21.49
CA GLU A 17 -35.80 16.16 20.95
C GLU A 17 -34.61 17.12 20.94
N ARG A 18 -33.56 16.82 21.73
CA ARG A 18 -32.25 17.50 21.63
C ARG A 18 -31.45 17.13 20.38
N LEU A 19 -31.83 16.05 19.70
CA LEU A 19 -31.21 15.55 18.47
C LEU A 19 -31.75 16.19 17.18
N ARG A 20 -32.53 17.28 17.26
CA ARG A 20 -33.22 17.87 16.09
C ARG A 20 -32.93 19.33 15.78
N SER A 21 -31.86 19.91 16.31
CA SER A 21 -31.41 21.21 15.84
C SER A 21 -29.89 21.30 15.89
N LEU A 22 -29.26 20.87 14.81
CA LEU A 22 -27.89 21.26 14.47
C LEU A 22 -27.97 22.53 13.61
N PRO A 23 -27.04 23.49 13.76
CA PRO A 23 -26.92 24.63 12.85
C PRO A 23 -26.58 24.14 11.43
N GLU A 24 -27.04 24.89 10.42
CA GLU A 24 -26.73 24.61 9.01
C GLU A 24 -25.22 24.63 8.76
N HIS A 25 -24.74 23.50 8.27
CA HIS A 25 -23.39 23.24 7.77
C HIS A 25 -23.09 24.15 6.56
N ASP A 26 -21.90 24.75 6.52
CA ASP A 26 -21.38 25.48 5.34
C ASP A 26 -20.61 24.49 4.43
N PRO A 27 -21.16 24.08 3.28
CA PRO A 27 -20.69 22.97 2.45
C PRO A 27 -19.80 23.40 1.27
N ASN A 28 -19.13 24.54 1.34
CA ASN A 28 -18.44 25.13 0.17
C ASN A 28 -17.02 24.58 -0.11
N ASP A 29 -16.72 23.34 0.27
CA ASP A 29 -15.94 22.46 -0.62
C ASP A 29 -16.70 21.13 -0.83
N ALA A 30 -17.43 21.07 -1.93
CA ALA A 30 -18.55 20.15 -2.13
C ALA A 30 -18.18 18.85 -2.84
N VAL A 31 -16.97 18.71 -3.36
CA VAL A 31 -16.59 17.55 -4.20
C VAL A 31 -15.75 16.54 -3.44
N GLU A 32 -14.85 16.97 -2.54
CA GLU A 32 -13.89 16.08 -1.89
C GLU A 32 -14.42 15.45 -0.58
N ASN A 33 -15.20 16.19 0.21
CA ASN A 33 -15.97 15.62 1.34
C ASN A 33 -16.98 14.55 0.87
N ALA A 34 -17.49 14.66 -0.35
CA ALA A 34 -18.40 13.68 -0.94
C ALA A 34 -17.71 12.37 -1.33
N ILE A 35 -16.43 12.40 -1.72
CA ILE A 35 -15.66 11.20 -2.06
C ILE A 35 -15.46 10.35 -0.82
N LEU A 36 -14.90 10.93 0.25
CA LEU A 36 -14.61 10.22 1.50
C LEU A 36 -15.89 9.68 2.15
N SER A 37 -16.93 10.50 2.26
CA SER A 37 -18.22 10.07 2.81
C SER A 37 -18.81 8.91 2.01
N ARG A 38 -18.78 8.98 0.67
CA ARG A 38 -19.27 7.90 -0.20
C ARG A 38 -18.44 6.62 -0.09
N LEU A 39 -17.11 6.73 0.02
CA LEU A 39 -16.20 5.60 0.21
C LEU A 39 -16.43 4.93 1.57
N ALA A 40 -16.70 5.73 2.60
CA ALA A 40 -17.02 5.25 3.93
C ALA A 40 -18.37 4.53 3.99
N ASP A 41 -19.39 5.13 3.37
CA ASP A 41 -20.76 4.61 3.33
C ASP A 41 -20.87 3.30 2.55
N ASN A 42 -20.11 3.15 1.47
CA ASN A 42 -20.18 1.96 0.61
C ASN A 42 -19.23 0.83 1.02
N TRP A 43 -18.34 1.06 2.00
CA TRP A 43 -17.29 0.13 2.43
C TRP A 43 -17.85 -1.27 2.71
N TYR A 44 -18.96 -1.36 3.45
CA TYR A 44 -19.55 -2.63 3.85
C TYR A 44 -19.98 -3.54 2.68
N ARG A 45 -20.18 -2.96 1.48
CA ARG A 45 -20.52 -3.72 0.26
C ARG A 45 -19.30 -4.13 -0.54
N ARG A 46 -18.24 -3.32 -0.51
CA ARG A 46 -17.06 -3.52 -1.37
C ARG A 46 -15.96 -4.34 -0.70
N ALA A 47 -15.72 -4.13 0.59
CA ALA A 47 -14.54 -4.60 1.32
C ALA A 47 -14.36 -6.12 1.26
N THR A 48 -13.14 -6.59 0.97
CA THR A 48 -12.84 -8.03 0.87
C THR A 48 -13.05 -8.75 2.19
N VAL A 49 -12.71 -8.12 3.32
CA VAL A 49 -12.86 -8.68 4.67
C VAL A 49 -14.30 -9.09 5.02
N LYS A 50 -15.30 -8.55 4.32
CA LYS A 50 -16.72 -8.91 4.53
C LYS A 50 -17.24 -9.98 3.58
N ARG A 51 -16.43 -10.38 2.60
CA ARG A 51 -16.80 -11.41 1.63
C ARG A 51 -16.53 -12.79 2.20
N ARG A 52 -17.22 -13.78 1.64
CA ARG A 52 -16.99 -15.17 1.99
C ARG A 52 -15.60 -15.60 1.51
N GLU A 53 -14.83 -16.19 2.42
CA GLU A 53 -13.56 -16.85 2.09
C GLU A 53 -13.81 -18.22 1.46
N GLU A 54 -13.11 -18.50 0.36
CA GLU A 54 -13.06 -19.83 -0.26
C GLU A 54 -11.93 -20.66 0.34
N THR A 55 -12.02 -22.00 0.26
CA THR A 55 -10.94 -22.88 0.69
C THR A 55 -9.76 -22.79 -0.28
N LEU A 56 -8.73 -22.03 0.10
CA LEU A 56 -7.57 -21.77 -0.77
C LEU A 56 -6.80 -23.02 -1.20
N ASP A 57 -6.82 -24.09 -0.39
CA ASP A 57 -6.15 -25.35 -0.70
C ASP A 57 -6.79 -26.10 -1.89
N ASP A 58 -8.10 -25.91 -2.12
CA ASP A 58 -8.85 -26.65 -3.15
C ASP A 58 -8.54 -26.16 -4.57
N VAL A 59 -7.95 -24.97 -4.70
CA VAL A 59 -7.63 -24.31 -5.98
C VAL A 59 -6.13 -24.35 -6.32
N PHE A 60 -5.32 -25.08 -5.55
CA PHE A 60 -3.88 -25.19 -5.78
C PHE A 60 -3.56 -26.19 -6.89
N GLU A 61 -2.74 -25.77 -7.87
CA GLU A 61 -2.36 -26.60 -9.02
C GLU A 61 -0.87 -26.95 -8.99
N ARG A 62 -0.52 -28.20 -8.63
CA ARG A 62 0.87 -28.58 -8.35
C ARG A 62 1.88 -28.27 -9.45
N ASP A 63 1.48 -28.34 -10.72
CA ASP A 63 2.41 -28.15 -11.84
C ASP A 63 2.60 -26.69 -12.24
N ARG A 64 1.81 -25.76 -11.68
CA ARG A 64 1.96 -24.33 -11.96
C ARG A 64 3.06 -23.69 -11.11
N PRO A 65 3.78 -22.69 -11.64
CA PRO A 65 4.73 -21.90 -10.86
C PRO A 65 4.04 -21.06 -9.78
N ASP A 66 4.70 -20.89 -8.63
CA ASP A 66 4.17 -20.08 -7.52
C ASP A 66 4.36 -18.57 -7.74
N PHE A 67 5.27 -18.17 -8.63
CA PHE A 67 5.60 -16.77 -8.89
C PHE A 67 5.96 -16.56 -10.36
N PRO A 68 5.74 -15.36 -10.93
CA PRO A 68 6.09 -15.09 -12.32
C PRO A 68 7.61 -15.15 -12.54
N VAL A 69 8.05 -15.95 -13.51
CA VAL A 69 9.48 -16.00 -13.91
C VAL A 69 9.94 -14.63 -14.43
N ALA A 70 9.04 -13.89 -15.08
CA ALA A 70 9.31 -12.55 -15.61
C ALA A 70 9.78 -11.55 -14.54
N LEU A 71 9.33 -11.72 -13.29
CA LEU A 71 9.67 -10.84 -12.16
C LEU A 71 10.98 -11.21 -11.47
N LEU A 72 11.61 -12.32 -11.83
CA LEU A 72 12.96 -12.62 -11.36
C LEU A 72 13.95 -11.70 -12.07
N PRO A 73 14.71 -10.85 -11.33
CA PRO A 73 15.66 -9.92 -11.94
C PRO A 73 16.81 -10.67 -12.67
N PHE A 74 17.06 -11.92 -12.28
CA PHE A 74 18.12 -12.78 -12.81
C PHE A 74 17.64 -13.83 -13.81
N ARG A 75 16.39 -13.80 -14.29
CA ARG A 75 15.82 -14.87 -15.13
C ARG A 75 16.63 -15.22 -16.39
N ASN A 76 17.37 -14.26 -16.93
CA ASN A 76 18.18 -14.44 -18.15
C ASN A 76 19.67 -14.67 -17.85
N HIS A 77 20.07 -14.67 -16.58
CA HIS A 77 21.47 -14.80 -16.20
C HIS A 77 21.94 -16.26 -16.36
N PRO A 78 23.15 -16.53 -16.90
CA PRO A 78 23.65 -17.90 -17.09
C PRO A 78 23.61 -18.76 -15.82
N THR A 79 23.92 -18.18 -14.66
CA THR A 79 23.82 -18.87 -13.36
C THR A 79 22.42 -19.41 -13.12
N TYR A 80 21.36 -18.61 -13.34
CA TYR A 80 19.98 -19.06 -13.16
C TYR A 80 19.58 -20.10 -14.21
N LEU A 81 19.95 -19.89 -15.47
CA LEU A 81 19.63 -20.81 -16.56
C LEU A 81 20.22 -22.21 -16.33
N GLY A 82 21.40 -22.28 -15.74
CA GLY A 82 22.10 -23.53 -15.38
C GLY A 82 21.57 -24.25 -14.14
N LEU A 83 20.60 -23.70 -13.39
CA LEU A 83 20.04 -24.37 -12.22
C LEU A 83 19.10 -25.51 -12.60
N ASP A 84 19.08 -26.55 -11.75
CA ASP A 84 18.10 -27.62 -11.82
C ASP A 84 16.67 -27.11 -11.59
N ASP A 85 15.70 -27.78 -12.20
CA ASP A 85 14.29 -27.40 -12.15
C ASP A 85 13.74 -27.35 -10.72
N GLU A 86 14.22 -28.23 -9.83
CA GLU A 86 13.83 -28.21 -8.41
C GLU A 86 14.28 -26.91 -7.71
N VAL A 87 15.49 -26.43 -8.00
CA VAL A 87 16.01 -25.19 -7.43
C VAL A 87 15.25 -23.99 -8.01
N LYS A 88 14.95 -24.00 -9.31
CA LYS A 88 14.12 -22.98 -9.96
C LYS A 88 12.72 -22.92 -9.34
N ALA A 89 12.09 -24.07 -9.10
CA ALA A 89 10.77 -24.14 -8.45
C ALA A 89 10.81 -23.56 -7.03
N LYS A 90 11.86 -23.87 -6.24
CA LYS A 90 12.05 -23.29 -4.91
C LYS A 90 12.33 -21.79 -4.94
N LEU A 91 13.05 -21.29 -5.96
CA LEU A 91 13.27 -19.86 -6.17
C LEU A 91 11.96 -19.13 -6.44
N LEU A 92 11.07 -19.69 -7.25
CA LEU A 92 9.76 -19.11 -7.52
C LEU A 92 8.88 -19.12 -6.26
N ALA A 93 8.84 -20.22 -5.51
CA ALA A 93 8.11 -20.27 -4.24
C ALA A 93 8.66 -19.26 -3.21
N TRP A 94 9.98 -19.11 -3.12
CA TRP A 94 10.58 -18.04 -2.30
C TRP A 94 10.27 -16.64 -2.81
N GLY A 95 10.21 -16.44 -4.14
CA GLY A 95 9.77 -15.19 -4.75
C GLY A 95 8.35 -14.81 -4.31
N TRP A 96 7.44 -15.78 -4.30
CA TRP A 96 6.08 -15.60 -3.80
C TRP A 96 6.03 -15.28 -2.30
N VAL A 97 6.73 -16.04 -1.46
CA VAL A 97 6.80 -15.78 -0.01
C VAL A 97 7.41 -14.41 0.27
N ALA A 98 8.44 -14.00 -0.48
CA ALA A 98 9.06 -12.69 -0.35
C ALA A 98 8.14 -11.55 -0.80
N PHE A 99 7.38 -11.75 -1.89
CA PHE A 99 6.37 -10.80 -2.35
C PHE A 99 5.31 -10.55 -1.28
N ASN A 100 4.72 -11.64 -0.75
CA ASN A 100 3.72 -11.56 0.31
C ASN A 100 4.28 -10.90 1.57
N LYS A 101 5.49 -11.27 1.99
CA LYS A 101 6.14 -10.64 3.14
C LYS A 101 6.38 -9.16 2.91
N ASN A 102 6.81 -8.75 1.72
CA ASN A 102 7.02 -7.34 1.40
C ASN A 102 5.72 -6.53 1.49
N ILE A 103 4.59 -7.08 1.02
CA ILE A 103 3.26 -6.46 1.20
C ILE A 103 2.93 -6.34 2.69
N MET A 104 2.99 -7.45 3.44
CA MET A 104 2.71 -7.45 4.88
C MET A 104 3.57 -6.44 5.66
N ASP A 105 4.85 -6.31 5.30
CA ASP A 105 5.77 -5.36 5.93
C ASP A 105 5.40 -3.90 5.59
N ILE A 106 4.91 -3.61 4.37
CA ILE A 106 4.38 -2.29 3.99
C ILE A 106 3.16 -1.98 4.84
N GLU A 107 2.18 -2.90 4.89
CA GLU A 107 0.93 -2.65 5.62
C GLU A 107 1.16 -2.39 7.11
N GLN A 108 2.06 -3.15 7.72
CA GLN A 108 2.30 -3.08 9.16
C GLN A 108 3.26 -1.96 9.56
N CYS A 109 4.26 -1.66 8.72
CA CYS A 109 5.35 -0.73 9.08
C CYS A 109 5.27 0.62 8.39
N VAL A 110 4.38 0.79 7.40
CA VAL A 110 4.23 2.02 6.63
C VAL A 110 2.78 2.51 6.69
N VAL A 111 1.86 1.76 6.08
CA VAL A 111 0.49 2.22 5.81
C VAL A 111 -0.34 2.40 7.08
N ASN A 112 -0.50 1.34 7.88
CA ASN A 112 -1.28 1.43 9.12
C ASN A 112 -0.74 2.48 10.10
N PRO A 113 0.59 2.61 10.32
CA PRO A 113 1.15 3.71 11.10
C PRO A 113 0.81 5.09 10.53
N GLY A 114 0.88 5.27 9.20
CA GLY A 114 0.52 6.51 8.53
C GLY A 114 -0.97 6.85 8.67
N PHE A 115 -1.86 5.92 8.37
CA PHE A 115 -3.30 6.10 8.58
C PHE A 115 -3.66 6.34 10.04
N SER A 116 -2.92 5.76 10.99
CA SER A 116 -3.11 6.07 12.41
C SER A 116 -2.78 7.52 12.77
N LEU A 117 -1.87 8.19 12.05
CA LEU A 117 -1.62 9.62 12.20
C LEU A 117 -2.75 10.46 11.59
N VAL A 118 -3.24 10.06 10.41
CA VAL A 118 -4.38 10.72 9.75
C VAL A 118 -5.64 10.62 10.61
N ALA A 119 -5.94 9.45 11.18
CA ALA A 119 -7.08 9.24 12.08
C ALA A 119 -7.03 10.10 13.36
N LYS A 120 -5.83 10.54 13.75
CA LYS A 120 -5.60 11.43 14.90
C LYS A 120 -5.50 12.91 14.50
N ASP A 121 -5.80 13.22 13.24
CA ASP A 121 -5.70 14.55 12.65
C ASP A 121 -4.32 15.20 12.83
N ALA A 122 -3.25 14.40 12.68
CA ALA A 122 -1.88 14.87 12.88
C ALA A 122 -1.40 15.90 11.83
N PHE A 123 -2.16 16.08 10.74
CA PHE A 123 -1.81 16.93 9.60
C PHE A 123 -2.76 18.12 9.44
N ASP A 124 -3.71 18.30 10.36
CA ASP A 124 -4.71 19.38 10.33
C ASP A 124 -5.39 19.48 8.96
N THR A 125 -5.91 18.38 8.43
CA THR A 125 -6.39 18.34 7.02
C THR A 125 -7.60 19.24 6.77
N GLY A 126 -8.27 19.73 7.82
CA GLY A 126 -9.49 20.53 7.73
C GLY A 126 -10.70 19.78 7.14
N LEU A 127 -10.57 18.48 6.89
CA LEU A 127 -11.64 17.59 6.48
C LEU A 127 -12.56 17.29 7.68
N ASP A 128 -13.78 16.84 7.41
CA ASP A 128 -14.68 16.39 8.49
C ASP A 128 -14.00 15.25 9.28
N GLY A 129 -13.58 15.57 10.50
CA GLY A 129 -12.74 14.69 11.32
C GLY A 129 -13.40 13.34 11.61
N GLU A 130 -14.74 13.28 11.67
CA GLU A 130 -15.45 12.02 11.85
C GLU A 130 -15.45 11.17 10.58
N SER A 131 -15.87 11.73 9.44
CA SER A 131 -15.90 11.00 8.16
C SER A 131 -14.51 10.54 7.72
N MET A 132 -13.49 11.39 7.88
CA MET A 132 -12.09 11.04 7.62
C MET A 132 -11.63 9.90 8.52
N ALA A 133 -11.82 10.03 9.85
CA ALA A 133 -11.42 8.99 10.81
C ALA A 133 -12.10 7.65 10.51
N ILE A 134 -13.37 7.65 10.10
CA ILE A 134 -14.08 6.43 9.69
C ILE A 134 -13.44 5.84 8.43
N ALA A 135 -13.23 6.63 7.38
CA ALA A 135 -12.67 6.15 6.12
C ALA A 135 -11.28 5.53 6.29
N VAL A 136 -10.37 6.20 7.01
CA VAL A 136 -9.03 5.66 7.25
C VAL A 136 -9.06 4.46 8.21
N THR A 137 -9.95 4.44 9.20
CA THR A 137 -10.08 3.28 10.09
C THR A 137 -10.61 2.06 9.34
N GLN A 138 -11.51 2.25 8.36
CA GLN A 138 -11.94 1.18 7.47
C GLN A 138 -10.80 0.67 6.60
N ALA A 139 -10.00 1.56 6.00
CA ALA A 139 -8.80 1.17 5.26
C ALA A 139 -7.82 0.38 6.16
N MET A 140 -7.60 0.81 7.40
CA MET A 140 -6.78 0.06 8.36
C MET A 140 -7.33 -1.36 8.66
N VAL A 141 -8.66 -1.54 8.67
CA VAL A 141 -9.27 -2.88 8.80
C VAL A 141 -8.97 -3.71 7.55
N ASP A 142 -9.09 -3.11 6.37
CA ASP A 142 -8.75 -3.75 5.10
C ASP A 142 -7.27 -4.16 5.08
N GLU A 143 -6.33 -3.31 5.50
CA GLU A 143 -4.90 -3.63 5.54
C GLU A 143 -4.51 -4.76 6.50
N GLN A 144 -5.20 -4.85 7.64
CA GLN A 144 -5.01 -5.99 8.54
C GLN A 144 -5.53 -7.29 7.89
N TYR A 145 -6.58 -7.20 7.10
CA TYR A 145 -7.09 -8.34 6.36
C TYR A 145 -6.20 -8.71 5.17
N HIS A 146 -5.67 -7.74 4.43
CA HIS A 146 -4.67 -7.96 3.38
C HIS A 146 -3.42 -8.65 3.93
N THR A 147 -2.94 -8.21 5.09
CA THR A 147 -1.87 -8.88 5.83
C THR A 147 -2.19 -10.36 6.08
N LEU A 148 -3.40 -10.67 6.56
CA LEU A 148 -3.84 -12.04 6.79
C LEU A 148 -3.93 -12.85 5.48
N MET A 149 -4.45 -12.26 4.41
CA MET A 149 -4.54 -12.90 3.10
C MET A 149 -3.16 -13.32 2.57
N HIS A 150 -2.19 -12.40 2.59
CA HIS A 150 -0.82 -12.67 2.12
C HIS A 150 -0.08 -13.69 3.01
N LEU A 151 -0.33 -13.68 4.33
CA LEU A 151 0.17 -14.71 5.25
C LEU A 151 -0.42 -16.09 4.91
N ASN A 152 -1.73 -16.16 4.70
CA ASN A 152 -2.44 -17.40 4.38
C ASN A 152 -2.00 -17.96 3.02
N ALA A 153 -1.80 -17.10 2.03
CA ALA A 153 -1.36 -17.55 0.70
C ALA A 153 0.07 -18.11 0.74
N SER A 154 0.97 -17.52 1.52
CA SER A 154 2.29 -18.12 1.80
C SER A 154 2.17 -19.46 2.54
N ALA A 155 1.21 -19.56 3.46
CA ALA A 155 0.96 -20.81 4.20
C ALA A 155 0.44 -21.94 3.30
N VAL A 156 -0.42 -21.63 2.32
CA VAL A 156 -0.86 -22.59 1.30
C VAL A 156 0.34 -23.11 0.51
N THR A 157 1.20 -22.23 -0.01
CA THR A 157 2.41 -22.65 -0.73
C THR A 157 3.27 -23.59 0.10
N ARG A 158 3.53 -23.26 1.38
CA ARG A 158 4.30 -24.14 2.28
C ARG A 158 3.66 -25.51 2.45
N ARG A 159 2.34 -25.56 2.71
CA ARG A 159 1.61 -26.82 2.91
C ARG A 159 1.62 -27.69 1.65
N GLN A 160 1.28 -27.09 0.51
CA GLN A 160 1.10 -27.80 -0.75
C GLN A 160 2.42 -28.24 -1.38
N ARG A 161 3.50 -27.47 -1.19
CA ARG A 161 4.85 -27.83 -1.63
C ARG A 161 5.62 -28.71 -0.64
N GLY A 162 5.23 -28.72 0.63
CA GLY A 162 5.98 -29.40 1.69
C GLY A 162 7.31 -28.72 2.05
N TRP A 163 7.47 -27.44 1.72
CA TRP A 163 8.68 -26.65 2.01
C TRP A 163 8.45 -25.71 3.19
N ARG A 164 9.43 -25.61 4.10
CA ARG A 164 9.26 -24.85 5.34
C ARG A 164 9.11 -23.34 5.12
N MET A 165 9.92 -22.77 4.23
CA MET A 165 9.93 -21.35 3.80
C MET A 165 9.32 -20.33 4.79
N PRO A 166 9.88 -20.20 6.01
CA PRO A 166 9.31 -19.31 7.01
C PRO A 166 9.65 -17.86 6.65
N GLU A 167 8.68 -16.96 6.78
CA GLU A 167 8.84 -15.52 6.54
C GLU A 167 9.96 -14.92 7.41
N SER A 168 10.14 -15.47 8.63
CA SER A 168 11.20 -15.07 9.56
C SER A 168 12.62 -15.36 9.07
N ALA A 169 12.79 -16.13 7.99
CA ALA A 169 14.10 -16.36 7.38
C ALA A 169 14.51 -15.24 6.41
N LEU A 170 13.56 -14.39 6.01
CA LEU A 170 13.76 -13.23 5.14
C LEU A 170 13.93 -11.95 5.99
N PRO A 171 14.70 -10.96 5.53
CA PRO A 171 14.78 -9.67 6.22
C PRO A 171 13.45 -8.91 6.15
N LEU A 172 13.32 -7.83 6.92
CA LEU A 172 12.28 -6.82 6.71
C LEU A 172 12.37 -6.30 5.27
N GLY A 173 11.27 -6.17 4.52
CA GLY A 173 11.27 -5.77 3.11
C GLY A 173 11.91 -4.41 2.85
N TYR A 174 12.53 -4.23 1.68
CA TYR A 174 13.30 -3.02 1.34
C TYR A 174 12.55 -1.71 1.56
N LYS A 175 11.28 -1.66 1.15
CA LYS A 175 10.41 -0.47 1.27
C LYS A 175 10.25 -0.07 2.75
N ALA A 176 9.90 -1.03 3.61
CA ALA A 176 9.80 -0.82 5.05
C ALA A 176 11.16 -0.47 5.70
N ARG A 177 12.28 -1.07 5.25
CA ARG A 177 13.63 -0.69 5.73
C ARG A 177 13.97 0.76 5.39
N LYS A 178 13.63 1.21 4.17
CA LYS A 178 13.85 2.59 3.71
C LYS A 178 13.00 3.58 4.49
N HIS A 179 11.72 3.26 4.72
CA HIS A 179 10.85 4.03 5.60
C HIS A 179 11.43 4.17 7.01
N ALA A 180 11.79 3.05 7.64
CA ALA A 180 12.37 3.03 8.99
C ALA A 180 13.68 3.85 9.07
N HIS A 181 14.53 3.76 8.06
CA HIS A 181 15.75 4.57 7.99
C HIS A 181 15.44 6.07 7.89
N ARG A 182 14.47 6.46 7.05
CA ARG A 182 14.06 7.86 6.91
C ARG A 182 13.46 8.39 8.22
N LEU A 183 12.63 7.62 8.90
CA LEU A 183 12.12 7.96 10.24
C LEU A 183 13.24 8.13 11.28
N ALA A 184 14.25 7.26 11.27
CA ALA A 184 15.37 7.32 12.21
C ALA A 184 16.28 8.55 11.98
N THR A 185 16.27 9.12 10.78
CA THR A 185 17.06 10.32 10.41
C THR A 185 16.27 11.62 10.53
N ALA A 186 14.95 11.54 10.68
CA ALA A 186 14.09 12.68 10.97
C ALA A 186 14.40 13.23 12.37
N LYS A 187 14.60 14.55 12.45
CA LYS A 187 15.08 15.22 13.68
C LYS A 187 13.97 15.59 14.66
N THR A 188 12.72 15.64 14.20
CA THR A 188 11.57 16.10 14.97
C THR A 188 10.38 15.15 14.77
N PRO A 189 9.44 15.08 15.74
CA PRO A 189 8.20 14.32 15.57
C PRO A 189 7.39 14.75 14.34
N GLU A 190 7.41 16.04 14.01
CA GLU A 190 6.78 16.59 12.81
C GLU A 190 7.39 16.03 11.52
N HIS A 191 8.71 16.03 11.40
CA HIS A 191 9.40 15.40 10.27
C HIS A 191 9.11 13.89 10.18
N GLN A 192 8.98 13.20 11.31
CA GLN A 192 8.58 11.79 11.32
C GLN A 192 7.14 11.60 10.79
N ALA A 193 6.22 12.50 11.15
CA ALA A 193 4.86 12.48 10.63
C ALA A 193 4.83 12.72 9.11
N LEU A 194 5.58 13.70 8.61
CA LEU A 194 5.69 13.98 7.16
C LEU A 194 6.29 12.81 6.38
N VAL A 195 7.30 12.12 6.94
CA VAL A 195 7.86 10.90 6.34
C VAL A 195 6.82 9.80 6.28
N SER A 196 6.08 9.61 7.37
CA SER A 196 5.02 8.59 7.45
C SER A 196 3.92 8.87 6.42
N LEU A 197 3.48 10.13 6.30
CA LEU A 197 2.50 10.54 5.30
C LEU A 197 3.02 10.28 3.89
N ALA A 198 4.22 10.78 3.56
CA ALA A 198 4.78 10.65 2.22
C ALA A 198 4.95 9.18 1.80
N PHE A 199 5.47 8.32 2.67
CA PHE A 199 5.63 6.90 2.36
C PHE A 199 4.30 6.16 2.28
N THR A 200 3.30 6.55 3.09
CA THR A 200 1.94 6.00 3.00
C THR A 200 1.28 6.40 1.69
N THR A 201 1.34 7.69 1.31
CA THR A 201 0.83 8.18 0.03
C THR A 201 1.47 7.44 -1.15
N VAL A 202 2.80 7.22 -1.14
CA VAL A 202 3.46 6.42 -2.18
C VAL A 202 2.95 4.98 -2.17
N ALA A 203 2.82 4.36 -1.00
CA ALA A 203 2.35 2.98 -0.89
C ALA A 203 0.96 2.82 -1.50
N GLU A 204 -0.02 3.57 -0.99
CA GLU A 204 -1.44 3.43 -1.37
C GLU A 204 -1.70 3.76 -2.83
N ILE A 205 -0.99 4.74 -3.41
CA ILE A 205 -1.19 5.13 -4.82
C ILE A 205 -0.46 4.20 -5.79
N SER A 206 0.62 3.53 -5.37
CA SER A 206 1.43 2.68 -6.26
C SER A 206 1.27 1.17 -6.06
N VAL A 207 0.61 0.74 -4.98
CA VAL A 207 0.46 -0.69 -4.66
C VAL A 207 -0.35 -1.43 -5.71
N ASN A 208 -1.36 -0.80 -6.33
CA ASN A 208 -2.13 -1.40 -7.43
C ASN A 208 -1.20 -1.93 -8.54
N ALA A 209 -0.29 -1.07 -9.02
CA ALA A 209 0.64 -1.43 -10.08
C ALA A 209 1.64 -2.53 -9.65
N HIS A 210 1.90 -2.68 -8.34
CA HIS A 210 2.70 -3.79 -7.82
C HIS A 210 1.90 -5.11 -7.77
N LEU A 211 0.62 -5.04 -7.42
CA LEU A 211 -0.30 -6.17 -7.40
C LEU A 211 -0.64 -6.66 -8.81
N ASP A 212 -0.75 -5.75 -9.78
CA ASP A 212 -1.01 -6.06 -11.20
C ASP A 212 0.02 -7.02 -11.79
N LEU A 213 1.29 -6.90 -11.35
CA LEU A 213 2.37 -7.82 -11.74
C LEU A 213 2.06 -9.31 -11.43
N ILE A 214 1.18 -9.56 -10.46
CA ILE A 214 0.71 -10.90 -10.07
C ILE A 214 -0.72 -11.16 -10.56
N ALA A 215 -1.59 -10.15 -10.46
CA ALA A 215 -3.01 -10.28 -10.79
C ALA A 215 -3.26 -10.57 -12.28
N GLU A 216 -2.37 -10.09 -13.16
CA GLU A 216 -2.47 -10.28 -14.61
C GLU A 216 -1.79 -11.55 -15.12
N ASP A 217 -0.98 -12.23 -14.31
CA ASP A 217 -0.29 -13.45 -14.71
C ASP A 217 -1.21 -14.68 -14.56
N HIS A 218 -1.63 -15.23 -15.70
CA HIS A 218 -2.51 -16.42 -15.76
C HIS A 218 -1.76 -17.76 -15.74
N GLU A 219 -0.43 -17.75 -15.78
CA GLU A 219 0.42 -18.95 -15.78
C GLU A 219 0.74 -19.41 -14.36
N ILE A 220 0.77 -18.49 -13.39
CA ILE A 220 1.01 -18.82 -11.98
C ILE A 220 -0.19 -19.49 -11.30
N GLN A 221 0.02 -19.91 -10.04
CA GLN A 221 -1.02 -20.45 -9.17
C GLN A 221 -2.28 -19.56 -9.12
N PRO A 222 -3.48 -20.12 -9.36
CA PRO A 222 -4.73 -19.38 -9.29
C PRO A 222 -4.96 -18.72 -7.92
N VAL A 223 -4.57 -19.39 -6.84
CA VAL A 223 -4.65 -18.84 -5.47
C VAL A 223 -3.79 -17.58 -5.30
N ASN A 224 -2.59 -17.55 -5.88
CA ASN A 224 -1.67 -16.42 -5.75
C ASN A 224 -2.19 -15.22 -6.55
N ARG A 225 -2.63 -15.47 -7.78
CA ARG A 225 -3.31 -14.48 -8.62
C ARG A 225 -4.56 -13.92 -7.94
N MET A 226 -5.43 -14.78 -7.41
CA MET A 226 -6.67 -14.36 -6.75
C MET A 226 -6.40 -13.54 -5.48
N THR A 227 -5.37 -13.88 -4.72
CA THR A 227 -4.93 -13.09 -3.56
C THR A 227 -4.61 -11.65 -3.98
N ALA A 228 -3.82 -11.49 -5.05
CA ALA A 228 -3.49 -10.17 -5.60
C ALA A 228 -4.73 -9.44 -6.14
N VAL A 229 -5.60 -10.11 -6.91
CA VAL A 229 -6.84 -9.53 -7.47
C VAL A 229 -7.77 -8.99 -6.37
N LEU A 230 -7.94 -9.76 -5.28
CA LEU A 230 -8.83 -9.38 -4.19
C LEU A 230 -8.29 -8.19 -3.41
N HIS A 231 -6.99 -8.18 -3.10
CA HIS A 231 -6.31 -7.05 -2.47
C HIS A 231 -6.43 -5.80 -3.38
N ASN A 232 -6.07 -5.93 -4.65
CA ASN A 232 -6.06 -4.84 -5.63
C ASN A 232 -7.41 -4.11 -5.77
N ARG A 233 -8.53 -4.82 -5.54
CA ARG A 233 -9.86 -4.22 -5.60
C ARG A 233 -10.09 -3.19 -4.50
N ASP A 234 -9.60 -3.44 -3.30
CA ASP A 234 -9.79 -2.54 -2.16
C ASP A 234 -8.83 -1.33 -2.29
N GLU A 235 -7.61 -1.55 -2.80
CA GLU A 235 -6.59 -0.53 -3.02
C GLU A 235 -7.01 0.65 -3.93
N TYR A 236 -7.92 0.44 -4.90
CA TYR A 236 -8.44 1.57 -5.69
C TYR A 236 -9.11 2.64 -4.83
N CYS A 237 -9.79 2.22 -3.76
CA CYS A 237 -10.42 3.15 -2.82
C CYS A 237 -9.37 3.78 -1.90
N HIS A 238 -8.33 3.04 -1.53
CA HIS A 238 -7.29 3.52 -0.64
C HIS A 238 -6.40 4.55 -1.32
N ALA A 239 -6.04 4.34 -2.58
CA ALA A 239 -5.39 5.34 -3.42
C ALA A 239 -6.16 6.67 -3.41
N SER A 240 -7.50 6.63 -3.55
CA SER A 240 -8.34 7.83 -3.51
C SER A 240 -8.33 8.52 -2.12
N ILE A 241 -8.32 7.74 -1.03
CA ILE A 241 -8.23 8.28 0.34
C ILE A 241 -6.86 8.94 0.55
N ALA A 242 -5.77 8.25 0.22
CA ALA A 242 -4.41 8.73 0.43
C ALA A 242 -4.09 9.96 -0.42
N ASP A 243 -4.62 10.00 -1.64
CA ASP A 243 -4.55 11.15 -2.55
C ASP A 243 -5.25 12.37 -1.94
N THR A 244 -6.53 12.24 -1.56
CA THR A 244 -7.30 13.33 -0.93
C THR A 244 -6.61 13.86 0.33
N VAL A 245 -6.12 12.96 1.20
CA VAL A 245 -5.39 13.34 2.43
C VAL A 245 -4.12 14.12 2.09
N ALA A 246 -3.36 13.69 1.09
CA ALA A 246 -2.12 14.35 0.70
C ALA A 246 -2.37 15.76 0.15
N GLN A 247 -3.39 15.94 -0.69
CA GLN A 247 -3.78 17.25 -1.23
C GLN A 247 -4.20 18.22 -0.13
N GLU A 248 -5.05 17.78 0.79
CA GLU A 248 -5.57 18.63 1.86
C GLU A 248 -4.50 19.00 2.90
N ALA A 249 -3.62 18.05 3.24
CA ALA A 249 -2.47 18.34 4.09
C ALA A 249 -1.52 19.33 3.40
N TRP A 250 -1.26 19.17 2.09
CA TRP A 250 -0.34 20.02 1.33
C TRP A 250 -0.73 21.50 1.32
N ILE A 251 -2.02 21.81 1.18
CA ILE A 251 -2.54 23.18 1.18
C ILE A 251 -2.17 23.91 2.48
N ARG A 252 -2.09 23.17 3.60
CA ARG A 252 -1.85 23.70 4.94
C ARG A 252 -0.41 23.64 5.39
N PHE A 253 0.43 22.89 4.68
CA PHE A 253 1.86 22.85 4.95
C PHE A 253 2.52 24.21 4.72
N THR A 254 3.40 24.57 5.67
CA THR A 254 4.41 25.61 5.52
C THR A 254 5.43 25.24 4.44
N ALA A 255 6.21 26.22 3.97
CA ALA A 255 7.25 25.96 2.97
C ALA A 255 8.25 24.87 3.42
N ASP A 256 8.70 24.92 4.67
CA ASP A 256 9.65 23.93 5.21
C ASP A 256 9.04 22.52 5.26
N GLN A 257 7.76 22.40 5.63
CA GLN A 257 7.04 21.13 5.64
C GLN A 257 6.86 20.57 4.22
N ARG A 258 6.56 21.44 3.24
CA ARG A 258 6.44 21.06 1.83
C ARG A 258 7.75 20.51 1.27
N ASP A 259 8.86 21.22 1.48
CA ASP A 259 10.18 20.77 1.03
C ASP A 259 10.55 19.41 1.65
N TYR A 260 10.28 19.24 2.95
CA TYR A 260 10.57 18.00 3.64
C TYR A 260 9.68 16.85 3.18
N PHE A 261 8.38 17.11 2.95
CA PHE A 261 7.43 16.16 2.40
C PHE A 261 7.84 15.69 1.00
N LEU A 262 8.17 16.61 0.08
CA LEU A 262 8.59 16.26 -1.28
C LEU A 262 9.88 15.42 -1.30
N ALA A 263 10.85 15.76 -0.44
CA ALA A 263 12.06 14.96 -0.30
C ALA A 263 11.78 13.54 0.22
N ALA A 264 10.84 13.40 1.17
CA ALA A 264 10.42 12.10 1.67
C ALA A 264 9.59 11.32 0.64
N LEU A 265 8.75 12.01 -0.14
CA LEU A 265 7.93 11.43 -1.21
C LEU A 265 8.83 10.82 -2.29
N ALA A 266 9.84 11.57 -2.74
CA ALA A 266 10.83 11.07 -3.70
C ALA A 266 11.63 9.87 -3.16
N ASP A 267 12.06 9.91 -1.89
CA ASP A 267 12.70 8.76 -1.23
C ASP A 267 11.79 7.52 -1.20
N GLY A 268 10.49 7.73 -0.97
CA GLY A 268 9.46 6.71 -1.04
C GLY A 268 9.33 6.14 -2.45
N MET A 269 9.17 6.98 -3.45
CA MET A 269 9.04 6.58 -4.85
C MET A 269 10.24 5.75 -5.32
N GLU A 270 11.45 6.17 -4.97
CA GLU A 270 12.66 5.39 -5.27
C GLU A 270 12.68 4.04 -4.57
N ALA A 271 12.25 3.99 -3.31
CA ALA A 271 12.16 2.73 -2.57
C ALA A 271 11.11 1.79 -3.18
N PHE A 272 9.97 2.32 -3.62
CA PHE A 272 8.87 1.53 -4.18
C PHE A 272 9.14 1.02 -5.59
N ALA A 273 9.92 1.77 -6.38
CA ALA A 273 10.37 1.35 -7.69
C ALA A 273 11.41 0.23 -7.64
N ALA A 274 12.20 0.12 -6.57
CA ALA A 274 13.39 -0.74 -6.53
C ALA A 274 13.09 -2.24 -6.37
N HIS A 275 13.99 -3.07 -6.89
CA HIS A 275 14.12 -4.48 -6.53
C HIS A 275 14.75 -4.64 -5.13
N ASP A 276 14.25 -5.61 -4.35
CA ASP A 276 14.86 -5.98 -3.06
C ASP A 276 15.99 -7.01 -3.23
N PHE A 277 17.15 -6.54 -3.68
CA PHE A 277 18.34 -7.39 -3.82
C PHE A 277 18.84 -7.98 -2.49
N THR A 278 18.55 -7.34 -1.36
CA THR A 278 18.92 -7.89 -0.04
C THR A 278 18.10 -9.14 0.26
N THR A 279 16.80 -9.11 -0.03
CA THR A 279 15.93 -10.29 0.13
C THR A 279 16.31 -11.39 -0.87
N TRP A 280 16.61 -11.03 -2.12
CA TRP A 280 17.09 -12.03 -3.09
C TRP A 280 18.42 -12.66 -2.70
N ALA A 281 19.39 -11.88 -2.22
CA ALA A 281 20.65 -12.42 -1.70
C ALA A 281 20.40 -13.42 -0.57
N ARG A 282 19.50 -13.08 0.36
CA ARG A 282 19.11 -14.00 1.43
C ARG A 282 18.49 -15.30 0.90
N ILE A 283 17.67 -15.23 -0.14
CA ILE A 283 17.08 -16.42 -0.77
C ILE A 283 18.17 -17.28 -1.44
N MET A 284 19.15 -16.67 -2.12
CA MET A 284 20.28 -17.38 -2.72
C MET A 284 21.09 -18.14 -1.66
N GLU A 285 21.36 -17.51 -0.51
CA GLU A 285 22.01 -18.15 0.63
C GLU A 285 21.20 -19.35 1.16
N LEU A 286 19.88 -19.17 1.36
CA LEU A 286 19.00 -20.21 1.89
C LEU A 286 18.93 -21.44 0.99
N LEU A 287 19.00 -21.23 -0.33
CA LEU A 287 19.01 -22.30 -1.34
C LEU A 287 20.42 -22.77 -1.71
N ARG A 288 21.47 -22.12 -1.20
CA ARG A 288 22.88 -22.40 -1.52
C ARG A 288 23.16 -22.36 -3.02
N VAL A 289 22.64 -21.35 -3.70
CA VAL A 289 22.84 -21.17 -5.14
C VAL A 289 24.30 -20.77 -5.40
N GLU A 290 25.06 -21.66 -6.02
CA GLU A 290 26.44 -21.38 -6.42
C GLU A 290 26.49 -20.21 -7.41
N GLY A 291 27.35 -19.22 -7.16
CA GLY A 291 27.44 -18.01 -7.98
C GLY A 291 26.25 -17.05 -7.85
N GLY A 292 25.31 -17.29 -6.90
CA GLY A 292 24.13 -16.45 -6.70
C GLY A 292 24.47 -14.99 -6.35
N ASP A 293 25.46 -14.77 -5.48
CA ASP A 293 25.89 -13.42 -5.08
C ASP A 293 26.47 -12.63 -6.26
N GLN A 294 27.33 -13.28 -7.06
CA GLN A 294 27.91 -12.65 -8.25
C GLN A 294 26.83 -12.29 -9.27
N MET A 295 25.89 -13.21 -9.53
CA MET A 295 24.74 -12.97 -10.40
C MET A 295 23.95 -11.74 -9.98
N LEU A 296 23.65 -11.57 -8.69
CA LEU A 296 22.91 -10.40 -8.20
C LEU A 296 23.72 -9.10 -8.34
N GLN A 297 25.04 -9.14 -8.13
CA GLN A 297 25.90 -7.98 -8.35
C GLN A 297 25.97 -7.58 -9.83
N ASP A 298 26.08 -8.56 -10.72
CA ASP A 298 26.12 -8.33 -12.17
C ASP A 298 24.86 -7.60 -12.62
N ILE A 299 23.68 -8.03 -12.15
CA ILE A 299 22.40 -7.40 -12.48
C ILE A 299 22.29 -6.00 -11.90
N LYS A 300 22.69 -5.82 -10.65
CA LYS A 300 22.66 -4.50 -9.99
C LYS A 300 23.50 -3.46 -10.75
N ASN A 301 24.55 -3.90 -11.43
CA ASN A 301 25.44 -3.04 -12.22
C ASN A 301 24.94 -2.80 -13.66
N THR A 302 23.85 -3.44 -14.10
CA THR A 302 23.25 -3.18 -15.42
C THR A 302 22.30 -1.97 -15.40
N SER A 303 22.25 -1.21 -16.50
CA SER A 303 21.29 -0.13 -16.68
C SER A 303 19.85 -0.68 -16.63
N GLY A 304 19.05 -0.19 -15.67
CA GLY A 304 17.65 -0.60 -15.50
C GLY A 304 17.42 -1.85 -14.64
N GLY A 305 18.47 -2.62 -14.30
CA GLY A 305 18.35 -3.82 -13.46
C GLY A 305 17.88 -3.54 -12.02
N GLY A 306 17.84 -2.27 -11.61
CA GLY A 306 17.45 -1.83 -10.28
C GLY A 306 15.94 -1.68 -10.05
N ARG A 307 15.12 -1.49 -11.10
CA ARG A 307 13.69 -1.15 -10.94
C ARG A 307 12.77 -2.33 -11.25
N LEU A 308 11.90 -2.64 -10.31
CA LEU A 308 10.83 -3.63 -10.42
C LEU A 308 9.52 -2.97 -10.86
N LEU A 309 9.10 -1.91 -10.17
CA LEU A 309 7.90 -1.17 -10.50
C LEU A 309 8.25 -0.05 -11.46
N GLN A 310 7.49 0.05 -12.54
CA GLN A 310 7.69 1.08 -13.56
C GLN A 310 6.49 1.99 -13.70
N ASP A 311 5.27 1.58 -13.36
CA ASP A 311 4.10 2.47 -13.48
C ASP A 311 3.97 3.36 -12.24
N PHE A 312 4.11 4.66 -12.46
CA PHE A 312 3.94 5.73 -11.47
C PHE A 312 2.89 6.76 -11.94
N SER A 313 1.99 6.37 -12.84
CA SER A 313 0.97 7.26 -13.41
C SER A 313 0.10 7.93 -12.33
N GLY A 314 -0.37 7.19 -11.32
CA GLY A 314 -1.15 7.75 -10.21
C GLY A 314 -0.35 8.78 -9.38
N LEU A 315 0.91 8.48 -9.06
CA LEU A 315 1.76 9.43 -8.31
C LEU A 315 2.13 10.66 -9.14
N ARG A 316 2.30 10.50 -10.46
CA ARG A 316 2.50 11.63 -11.37
C ARG A 316 1.27 12.53 -11.40
N GLN A 317 0.08 11.96 -11.46
CA GLN A 317 -1.16 12.70 -11.42
C GLN A 317 -1.27 13.50 -10.12
N LEU A 318 -1.05 12.88 -8.95
CA LEU A 318 -1.00 13.60 -7.68
C LEU A 318 0.01 14.76 -7.75
N CYS A 319 1.24 14.53 -8.21
CA CYS A 319 2.23 15.60 -8.32
C CYS A 319 1.86 16.71 -9.32
N GLN A 320 1.03 16.44 -10.32
CA GLN A 320 0.45 17.45 -11.20
C GLN A 320 -0.59 18.30 -10.46
N GLU A 321 -1.47 17.64 -9.71
CA GLU A 321 -2.53 18.30 -8.93
C GLU A 321 -1.95 19.19 -7.81
N LEU A 322 -0.82 18.78 -7.22
CA LEU A 322 -0.08 19.59 -6.26
C LEU A 322 0.76 20.72 -6.88
N ASP A 323 0.91 20.77 -8.22
CA ASP A 323 1.80 21.67 -8.96
C ASP A 323 3.29 21.56 -8.54
N VAL A 324 3.79 20.31 -8.40
CA VAL A 324 5.15 20.02 -7.88
C VAL A 324 6.00 19.13 -8.80
N LEU A 325 5.56 18.85 -10.03
CA LEU A 325 6.31 17.97 -10.93
C LEU A 325 7.77 18.39 -11.13
N ASP A 326 8.01 19.70 -11.28
CA ASP A 326 9.34 20.27 -11.53
C ASP A 326 10.19 20.42 -10.26
N SER A 327 9.56 20.45 -9.09
CA SER A 327 10.23 20.62 -7.79
C SER A 327 10.50 19.30 -7.08
N LEU A 328 9.84 18.21 -7.51
CA LEU A 328 10.06 16.88 -6.95
C LEU A 328 11.45 16.35 -7.35
N PRO A 329 12.30 15.95 -6.39
CA PRO A 329 13.63 15.41 -6.67
C PRO A 329 13.57 13.94 -7.11
N PHE A 330 12.81 13.65 -8.18
CA PHE A 330 12.59 12.33 -8.73
C PHE A 330 12.72 12.34 -10.26
N ASP A 331 13.44 11.37 -10.82
CA ASP A 331 13.65 11.29 -12.28
C ASP A 331 12.51 10.52 -12.95
N TRP A 332 11.48 11.25 -13.39
CA TRP A 332 10.33 10.71 -14.11
C TRP A 332 10.69 9.98 -15.41
N SER A 333 11.87 10.22 -16.01
CA SER A 333 12.29 9.51 -17.23
C SER A 333 12.63 8.04 -16.98
N THR A 334 12.78 7.65 -15.71
CA THR A 334 13.14 6.30 -15.30
C THR A 334 11.93 5.40 -15.03
N VAL A 335 10.71 5.93 -15.17
CA VAL A 335 9.45 5.24 -14.92
C VAL A 335 8.46 5.49 -16.07
N LYS A 336 7.50 4.58 -16.22
CA LYS A 336 6.30 4.79 -17.03
C LYS A 336 5.34 5.72 -16.29
N THR A 337 4.78 6.65 -17.04
CA THR A 337 4.03 7.77 -16.49
C THR A 337 2.71 8.02 -17.21
N ASP A 338 2.43 7.23 -18.24
CA ASP A 338 1.18 7.24 -18.98
C ASP A 338 0.41 5.99 -18.56
N GLY A 339 -0.87 6.14 -18.20
CA GLY A 339 -1.73 5.04 -17.78
C GLY A 339 -1.90 3.98 -18.89
N PRO A 340 -2.43 2.79 -18.57
CA PRO A 340 -2.70 1.74 -19.55
C PRO A 340 -3.65 2.17 -20.68
#